data_AF-A0A7C4HN65-F1
#
_entry.id   AF-A0A7C4HN65-F1
#
_cell.length_a   1.000
_cell.length_b   1.000
_cell.length_c   1.000
_cell.angle_alpha   90.00
_cell.angle_beta   90.00
_cell.angle_gamma   90.00
#
_symmetry.space_group_name_H-M   'P 1'
#
loop_
_entity.id
_entity.type
_entity.pdbx_description
1 polymer ?
#
loop_
_entity_poly.entity_id
_entity_poly.type
_entity_poly.pdbx_seq_one_letter_code
_entity_poly.pdbx_strand_id
1 'polypeptide(L)'
;MESDLLAGLPRPCAVMSVFPHPDDESFATGGVMALLARENGVRRVSLCLTKGGKSQALLKVGLPESREPAIREQEYRTSTTILDIDEPIIADPATQPRSRLVIVVFLLISGLSVSQPSYRSWRMRALAGAFD
;
A
#
# COMPACT_ATOMS: atom_id res chain seq x y z
N MET A 1 -0.42 28.86 9.81
CA MET A 1 -1.37 28.02 10.56
C MET A 1 -1.46 26.72 9.81
N GLU A 2 -0.65 25.73 10.19
CA GLU A 2 -0.77 24.38 9.62
C GLU A 2 -2.13 23.84 10.04
N SER A 3 -2.99 23.56 9.06
CA SER A 3 -4.22 22.82 9.29
C SER A 3 -3.83 21.37 9.58
N ASP A 4 -4.09 20.90 10.79
CA ASP A 4 -4.05 19.48 11.10
C ASP A 4 -5.10 18.78 10.22
N LEU A 5 -4.62 18.14 9.15
CA LEU A 5 -5.44 17.45 8.16
C LEU A 5 -6.21 16.26 8.76
N LEU A 6 -5.85 15.85 9.98
CA LEU A 6 -6.42 14.71 10.68
C LEU A 6 -7.27 15.15 11.89
N ALA A 7 -7.40 16.45 12.14
CA ALA A 7 -8.17 16.97 13.26
C ALA A 7 -9.63 16.48 13.21
N GLY A 8 -10.08 15.85 14.31
CA GLY A 8 -11.45 15.35 14.46
C GLY A 8 -11.70 13.97 13.85
N LEU A 9 -10.72 13.35 13.20
CA LEU A 9 -10.84 11.96 12.76
C LEU A 9 -10.54 10.99 13.93
N PRO A 10 -11.25 9.85 14.02
CA PRO A 10 -10.93 8.82 14.99
C PRO A 10 -9.53 8.25 14.71
N ARG A 11 -8.81 7.90 15.77
CA ARG A 11 -7.50 7.23 15.61
C ARG A 11 -7.69 5.85 14.98
N PRO A 12 -6.95 5.53 13.91
CA PRO A 12 -7.07 4.22 13.27
C PRO A 12 -6.46 3.13 14.15
N CYS A 13 -7.11 1.97 14.24
CA CYS A 13 -6.51 0.76 14.82
C CYS A 13 -5.64 0.01 13.80
N ALA A 14 -5.75 0.35 12.52
CA ALA A 14 -4.93 -0.22 11.46
C ALA A 14 -4.76 0.77 10.29
N VAL A 15 -3.60 0.73 9.64
CA VAL A 15 -3.28 1.49 8.43
C VAL A 15 -2.67 0.53 7.42
N MET A 16 -3.19 0.55 6.19
CA MET A 16 -2.65 -0.19 5.06
C MET A 16 -2.14 0.78 4.01
N SER A 17 -0.89 0.61 3.60
CA SER A 17 -0.35 1.26 2.42
C SER A 17 -0.38 0.30 1.23
N VAL A 18 -0.70 0.84 0.05
CA VAL A 18 -0.85 0.06 -1.19
C VAL A 18 0.00 0.71 -2.27
N PHE A 19 0.97 -0.03 -2.79
CA PHE A 19 1.93 0.48 -3.76
C PHE A 19 2.13 -0.44 -4.95
N PRO A 20 2.40 0.10 -6.14
CA PRO A 20 2.61 -0.71 -7.33
C PRO A 20 3.92 -1.49 -7.29
N HIS A 21 5.01 -0.93 -6.75
CA HIS A 21 6.32 -1.57 -6.78
C HIS A 21 7.01 -1.52 -5.40
N PRO A 22 8.06 -2.34 -5.21
CA PRO A 22 8.99 -2.16 -4.10
C PRO A 22 9.57 -0.74 -4.10
N ASP A 23 10.06 -0.28 -2.95
CA ASP A 23 10.65 1.03 -2.67
C ASP A 23 9.63 2.17 -2.51
N ASP A 24 8.48 2.11 -3.20
CA ASP A 24 7.41 3.11 -3.08
C ASP A 24 6.96 3.30 -1.62
N GLU A 25 6.98 2.24 -0.80
CA GLU A 25 6.59 2.32 0.60
C GLU A 25 7.54 3.19 1.43
N SER A 26 8.83 3.09 1.15
CA SER A 26 9.88 3.83 1.83
C SER A 26 9.93 5.28 1.35
N PHE A 27 9.74 5.52 0.05
CA PHE A 27 9.76 6.87 -0.54
C PHE A 27 8.51 7.68 -0.21
N ALA A 28 7.32 7.09 -0.31
CA ALA A 28 6.06 7.84 -0.16
C ALA A 28 5.61 7.94 1.30
N THR A 29 5.72 6.85 2.06
CA THR A 29 5.10 6.74 3.39
C THR A 29 6.03 6.30 4.51
N GLY A 30 7.33 6.11 4.24
CA GLY A 30 8.26 5.56 5.23
C GLY A 30 8.27 6.35 6.54
N GLY A 31 8.28 7.68 6.46
CA GLY A 31 8.21 8.55 7.63
C GLY A 31 6.90 8.39 8.42
N VAL A 32 5.77 8.27 7.73
CA VAL A 32 4.45 8.08 8.37
C VAL A 32 4.39 6.72 9.08
N MET A 33 4.84 5.65 8.43
CA MET A 33 4.85 4.31 9.02
C MET A 33 5.78 4.22 10.23
N ALA A 34 6.95 4.85 10.17
CA ALA A 34 7.87 4.93 11.29
C ALA A 34 7.34 5.78 12.46
N LEU A 35 6.48 6.77 12.19
CA LEU A 35 5.78 7.52 13.24
C LEU A 35 4.67 6.68 13.89
N LEU A 36 3.83 6.04 13.07
CA LEU A 36 2.80 5.11 13.54
C LEU A 36 3.40 3.95 14.34
N ALA A 37 4.64 3.57 14.04
CA ALA A 37 5.36 2.55 14.80
C ALA A 37 5.61 2.90 16.26
N ARG A 38 5.60 4.18 16.60
CA ARG A 38 5.73 4.65 17.98
C ARG A 38 4.39 4.68 18.71
N GLU A 39 3.29 4.51 17.98
CA GLU A 39 1.93 4.51 18.53
C GLU A 39 1.48 3.08 18.83
N ASN A 40 1.17 2.81 20.09
CA ASN A 40 0.64 1.51 20.48
C ASN A 40 -0.76 1.28 19.87
N GLY A 41 -0.98 0.07 19.34
CA GLY A 41 -2.31 -0.38 18.93
C GLY A 41 -2.69 -0.04 17.49
N VAL A 42 -1.77 0.48 16.68
CA VAL A 42 -1.98 0.67 15.23
C VAL A 42 -1.29 -0.44 14.45
N ARG A 43 -2.06 -1.34 13.86
CA ARG A 43 -1.56 -2.38 12.95
C ARG A 43 -1.14 -1.77 11.61
N ARG A 44 0.05 -2.06 11.12
CA ARG A 44 0.61 -1.52 9.88
C ARG A 44 0.72 -2.63 8.85
N VAL A 45 0.08 -2.43 7.71
CA VAL A 45 0.08 -3.37 6.59
C VAL A 45 0.67 -2.68 5.38
N SER A 46 1.52 -3.37 4.63
CA SER A 46 2.02 -2.91 3.34
C SER A 46 1.66 -3.92 2.26
N LEU A 47 0.98 -3.46 1.22
CA LEU A 47 0.60 -4.26 0.07
C LEU A 47 1.37 -3.77 -1.16
N CYS A 48 2.32 -4.58 -1.63
CA CYS A 48 3.03 -4.36 -2.87
C CYS A 48 2.42 -5.20 -3.99
N LEU A 49 2.03 -4.54 -5.09
CA LEU A 49 1.30 -5.19 -6.18
C LEU A 49 2.20 -5.99 -7.12
N THR A 50 3.51 -5.73 -7.16
CA THR A 50 4.47 -6.41 -8.05
C THR A 50 5.82 -6.58 -7.36
N LYS A 51 6.72 -7.41 -7.90
CA LYS A 51 8.14 -7.45 -7.48
C LYS A 51 9.04 -6.46 -8.24
N GLY A 52 8.48 -5.68 -9.17
CA GLY A 52 9.20 -4.58 -9.80
C GLY A 52 10.37 -4.93 -10.72
N GLY A 53 10.42 -6.10 -11.35
CA GLY A 53 11.55 -6.54 -12.19
C GLY A 53 11.67 -5.93 -13.59
N LYS A 54 11.39 -4.64 -13.77
CA LYS A 54 11.42 -3.96 -15.09
C LYS A 54 12.25 -2.67 -15.12
N SER A 55 12.99 -2.35 -14.05
CA SER A 55 13.73 -1.08 -13.99
C SER A 55 15.01 -1.09 -14.84
N GLN A 56 15.49 -2.27 -15.27
CA GLN A 56 16.77 -2.48 -15.97
C GLN A 56 17.99 -1.96 -15.18
N ALA A 57 17.82 -1.61 -13.90
CA ALA A 57 18.89 -1.04 -13.08
C ALA A 57 20.05 -2.02 -12.91
N LEU A 58 19.76 -3.32 -12.84
CA LEU A 58 20.78 -4.37 -12.66
C LEU A 58 21.72 -4.55 -13.86
N LEU A 59 21.25 -4.27 -15.08
CA LEU A 59 22.12 -4.31 -16.26
C LEU A 59 23.29 -3.32 -16.15
N LYS A 60 23.05 -2.17 -15.51
CA LYS A 60 24.08 -1.12 -15.34
C LYS A 60 25.22 -1.54 -14.41
N VAL A 61 25.00 -2.56 -13.59
CA VAL A 61 25.99 -3.13 -12.66
C VAL A 61 26.41 -4.55 -13.04
N GLY A 62 26.09 -4.99 -14.26
CA GLY A 62 26.51 -6.29 -14.79
C GLY A 62 25.78 -7.49 -14.19
N LEU A 63 24.62 -7.28 -13.56
CA LEU A 63 23.81 -8.36 -12.99
C LEU A 63 22.67 -8.76 -13.95
N PRO A 64 22.29 -10.05 -14.01
CA PRO A 64 21.17 -10.50 -14.84
C PRO A 64 19.83 -9.89 -14.40
N GLU A 65 19.02 -9.40 -15.35
CA GLU A 65 17.66 -8.87 -15.10
C GLU A 65 16.75 -9.91 -14.42
N SER A 66 16.96 -11.19 -14.69
CA SER A 66 16.20 -12.28 -14.08
C SER A 66 16.31 -12.32 -12.54
N ARG A 67 17.35 -11.69 -11.97
CA ARG A 67 17.53 -11.58 -10.52
C ARG A 67 16.80 -10.39 -9.90
N GLU A 68 16.37 -9.42 -10.71
CA GLU A 68 15.77 -8.17 -10.24
C GLU A 68 14.53 -8.38 -9.36
N PRO A 69 13.53 -9.21 -9.75
CA PRO A 69 12.38 -9.45 -8.88
C PRO A 69 12.74 -10.00 -7.50
N ALA A 70 13.71 -10.91 -7.44
CA ALA A 70 14.12 -11.56 -6.18
C ALA A 70 14.91 -10.60 -5.28
N ILE A 71 15.78 -9.78 -5.88
CA ILE A 71 16.52 -8.74 -5.15
C ILE A 71 15.55 -7.70 -4.59
N ARG A 72 14.63 -7.20 -5.41
CA ARG A 72 13.65 -6.18 -4.99
C ARG A 72 12.65 -6.70 -3.96
N GLU A 73 12.28 -7.97 -4.02
CA GLU A 73 11.51 -8.61 -2.95
C GLU A 73 12.30 -8.62 -1.62
N GLN A 74 13.60 -8.94 -1.66
CA GLN A 74 14.43 -8.93 -0.47
C GLN A 74 14.61 -7.51 0.09
N GLU A 75 14.79 -6.52 -0.78
CA GLU A 75 14.85 -5.10 -0.42
C GLU A 75 13.55 -4.65 0.24
N TYR A 76 12.40 -4.95 -0.37
CA TYR A 76 11.09 -4.68 0.21
C TYR A 76 10.93 -5.29 1.60
N ARG A 77 11.24 -6.59 1.77
CA ARG A 77 11.14 -7.26 3.08
C ARG A 77 12.05 -6.61 4.12
N THR A 78 13.25 -6.22 3.72
CA THR A 78 14.21 -5.53 4.59
C THR A 78 13.69 -4.15 4.99
N SER A 79 13.19 -3.37 4.02
CA SER A 79 12.55 -2.07 4.24
C SER A 79 11.36 -2.18 5.20
N THR A 80 10.46 -3.14 4.98
CA THR A 80 9.30 -3.36 5.85
C THR A 80 9.67 -3.76 7.27
N THR A 81 10.78 -4.50 7.45
CA THR A 81 11.32 -4.79 8.79
C THR A 81 11.83 -3.53 9.47
N ILE A 82 12.55 -2.66 8.75
CA ILE A 82 13.10 -1.40 9.30
C ILE A 82 11.99 -0.42 9.68
N LEU A 83 10.92 -0.37 8.87
CA LEU A 83 9.75 0.47 9.10
C LEU A 83 8.77 -0.11 10.14
N ASP A 84 9.13 -1.26 10.73
CA ASP A 84 8.33 -2.00 11.71
C ASP A 84 6.92 -2.33 11.17
N ILE A 85 6.81 -2.76 9.93
CA ILE A 85 5.51 -3.12 9.33
C ILE A 85 5.11 -4.52 9.80
N ASP A 86 3.91 -4.63 10.39
CA ASP A 86 3.42 -5.88 10.98
C ASP A 86 3.09 -6.93 9.91
N GLU A 87 2.60 -6.50 8.74
CA GLU A 87 2.19 -7.40 7.67
C GLU A 87 2.64 -6.89 6.28
N PRO A 88 3.81 -7.34 5.78
CA PRO A 88 4.25 -7.10 4.41
C PRO A 88 3.69 -8.16 3.43
N ILE A 89 2.94 -7.71 2.43
CA ILE A 89 2.23 -8.54 1.44
C ILE A 89 2.75 -8.23 0.04
N ILE A 90 3.12 -9.27 -0.72
CA ILE A 90 3.40 -9.18 -2.14
C ILE A 90 2.33 -9.95 -2.91
N ALA A 91 1.51 -9.25 -3.69
CA ALA A 91 0.47 -9.88 -4.51
C ALA A 91 1.00 -10.41 -5.86
N ASP A 92 2.03 -9.77 -6.42
CA ASP A 92 2.63 -10.02 -7.74
C ASP A 92 1.87 -10.95 -8.71
N PRO A 93 1.17 -10.40 -9.74
CA PRO A 93 0.40 -11.18 -10.71
C PRO A 93 1.26 -12.09 -11.59
N ALA A 94 2.60 -11.96 -11.57
CA ALA A 94 3.49 -12.90 -12.23
C ALA A 94 3.62 -14.23 -11.45
N THR A 95 3.30 -14.24 -10.15
CA THR A 95 3.46 -15.40 -9.27
C THR A 95 2.13 -15.94 -8.74
N GLN A 96 1.07 -15.13 -8.72
CA GLN A 96 -0.25 -15.55 -8.29
C GLN A 96 -1.18 -15.79 -9.49
N PRO A 97 -2.01 -16.84 -9.48
CA PRO A 97 -3.06 -17.01 -10.48
C PRO A 97 -3.97 -15.78 -10.47
N ARG A 98 -4.54 -15.42 -11.64
CA ARG A 98 -5.46 -14.28 -11.80
C ARG A 98 -6.76 -14.46 -11.00
N SER A 99 -6.68 -14.37 -9.67
CA SER A 99 -7.81 -14.05 -8.82
C SER A 99 -8.07 -12.55 -8.97
N ARG A 100 -9.34 -12.13 -8.94
CA ARG A 100 -9.66 -10.71 -8.79
C ARG A 100 -9.13 -10.27 -7.42
N LEU A 101 -7.99 -9.60 -7.38
CA LEU A 101 -7.59 -8.84 -6.21
C LEU A 101 -8.58 -7.67 -6.08
N VAL A 102 -9.58 -7.84 -5.23
CA VAL A 102 -10.51 -6.77 -4.87
C VAL A 102 -9.88 -6.04 -3.69
N ILE A 103 -9.20 -4.93 -3.96
CA ILE A 103 -8.77 -4.03 -2.89
C ILE A 103 -9.99 -3.22 -2.48
N VAL A 104 -10.65 -3.63 -1.39
CA VAL A 104 -11.71 -2.84 -0.77
C VAL A 104 -11.03 -1.79 0.10
N VAL A 105 -10.74 -0.62 -0.50
CA VAL A 105 -10.30 0.54 0.27
C VAL A 105 -11.53 1.16 0.93
N PHE A 106 -11.69 0.98 2.24
CA PHE A 106 -12.65 1.75 3.01
C PHE A 106 -12.10 3.16 3.20
N LEU A 107 -12.39 4.06 2.27
CA LEU A 107 -12.22 5.49 2.51
C LEU A 107 -13.39 5.94 3.39
N LEU A 108 -13.15 6.11 4.70
CA LEU A 108 -14.09 6.80 5.59
C LEU A 108 -14.11 8.29 5.20
N ILE A 109 -14.88 8.64 4.17
CA ILE A 109 -15.21 10.03 3.86
C ILE A 109 -16.45 10.40 4.68
N SER A 110 -16.24 10.95 5.87
CA SER A 110 -17.31 11.67 6.56
C SER A 110 -17.51 13.02 5.86
N GLY A 111 -18.50 13.10 4.97
CA GLY A 111 -19.20 14.37 4.68
C GLY A 111 -18.99 15.05 3.34
N LEU A 112 -19.10 14.35 2.20
CA LEU A 112 -19.26 15.03 0.90
C LEU A 112 -20.44 14.47 0.09
N SER A 113 -21.44 15.34 -0.09
CA SER A 113 -22.51 15.19 -1.08
C SER A 113 -21.90 15.11 -2.47
N VAL A 114 -22.06 13.97 -3.14
CA VAL A 114 -21.51 13.73 -4.48
C VAL A 114 -22.47 14.30 -5.52
N SER A 115 -22.15 15.46 -6.09
CA SER A 115 -22.63 15.82 -7.42
C SER A 115 -21.75 15.11 -8.47
N GLN A 116 -22.38 14.31 -9.32
CA GLN A 116 -21.74 13.55 -10.39
C GLN A 116 -21.21 14.50 -11.47
N PRO A 117 -20.05 14.18 -12.08
CA PRO A 117 -20.00 14.20 -13.54
C PRO A 117 -19.51 12.88 -14.14
N SER A 118 -20.10 12.61 -15.30
CA SER A 118 -19.95 11.44 -16.15
C SER A 118 -18.51 11.17 -16.60
N TYR A 119 -17.95 10.01 -16.23
CA TYR A 119 -17.01 9.26 -17.07
C TYR A 119 -17.16 7.75 -16.81
N ARG A 120 -16.88 6.97 -17.86
CA ARG A 120 -17.29 5.57 -18.08
C ARG A 120 -17.05 4.62 -16.89
N SER A 121 -18.06 3.79 -16.67
CA SER A 121 -18.33 2.94 -15.51
C SER A 121 -17.19 2.01 -15.06
N TRP A 122 -16.66 2.28 -13.87
CA TRP A 122 -16.22 1.25 -12.93
C TRP A 122 -17.27 1.18 -11.82
N ARG A 123 -18.04 0.08 -11.76
CA ARG A 123 -19.01 -0.12 -10.67
C ARG A 123 -18.26 -0.53 -9.40
N MET A 124 -17.91 0.44 -8.55
CA MET A 124 -17.69 0.16 -7.13
C MET A 124 -19.03 -0.24 -6.51
N ARG A 125 -19.16 -1.49 -6.06
CA ARG A 125 -20.21 -1.84 -5.10
C ARG A 125 -19.66 -1.57 -3.72
N ALA A 126 -20.11 -0.48 -3.09
CA ALA A 126 -19.99 -0.33 -1.65
C ALA A 126 -20.87 -1.42 -1.01
N LEU A 127 -20.26 -2.46 -0.45
CA LEU A 127 -20.96 -3.38 0.43
C LEU A 127 -20.95 -2.74 1.82
N ALA A 128 -22.05 -2.07 2.17
CA ALA A 128 -22.35 -1.72 3.55
C ALA A 128 -22.76 -3.00 4.27
N GLY A 129 -21.81 -3.63 4.97
CA GLY A 129 -22.10 -4.68 5.94
C GLY A 129 -21.99 -4.08 7.34
N ALA A 130 -23.10 -4.06 8.07
CA ALA A 130 -23.11 -3.83 9.50
C ALA A 130 -22.40 -5.02 10.18
N PHE A 131 -21.48 -4.74 11.10
CA PHE A 131 -20.97 -5.74 12.04
C PHE A 131 -21.74 -5.54 13.35
N ASP A 132 -22.52 -6.55 13.74
CA ASP A 132 -23.05 -6.73 15.10
C ASP A 132 -21.91 -7.11 16.07
#